data_AF-A0A952EEM9-F1
#
_entry.id   AF-A0A952EEM9-F1
#
_cell.length_a   1.000
_cell.length_b   1.000
_cell.length_c   1.000
_cell.angle_alpha   90.00
_cell.angle_beta   90.00
_cell.angle_gamma   90.00
#
_symmetry.space_group_name_H-M   'P 1'
#
loop_
_entity.id
_entity.type
_entity.pdbx_description
1 polymer ?
#
loop_
_entity_poly.entity_id
_entity_poly.type
_entity_poly.pdbx_seq_one_letter_code
_entity_poly.pdbx_strand_id
1 'polypeptide(L)'
;MVVAVALALAGCASGPKPDAVSAPASSAQSIDAIAEYLNQGDVSAARKLIKSGLKRDPNNPSLALLRDSIARDPVELLGPQSFDYVVQSGDTLVGIAQRFLGNRLLTFQLARYNGIEKPTTLTAGQTLRIPGTEPVPARRAPTPASSTPSVPSAPRAQPPKQAVAPPAPRTDPAAARQLRTQGLAALHKGSATRAVQLLRRASALDPSSAVIKADLARAERIEATVRSRR
;
A
#
# COMPACT_ATOMS: atom_id res chain seq x y z
N MET A 1 -2.74 -34.27 -54.70
CA MET A 1 -2.72 -34.16 -53.22
C MET A 1 -1.89 -32.93 -52.88
N VAL A 2 -2.45 -31.75 -52.56
CA VAL A 2 -3.26 -31.36 -51.38
C VAL A 2 -2.41 -31.26 -50.09
N VAL A 3 -2.17 -30.01 -49.67
CA VAL A 3 -2.07 -29.47 -48.26
C VAL A 3 -0.74 -29.72 -47.51
N ALA A 4 -0.12 -28.81 -46.74
CA ALA A 4 -0.45 -27.53 -46.08
C ALA A 4 0.87 -26.72 -45.90
N VAL A 5 1.00 -25.41 -46.12
CA VAL A 5 0.64 -24.25 -45.27
C VAL A 5 0.55 -24.51 -43.76
N ALA A 6 1.49 -23.96 -42.97
CA ALA A 6 1.17 -23.10 -41.82
C ALA A 6 2.43 -22.47 -41.20
N LEU A 7 2.40 -21.14 -41.22
CA LEU A 7 3.19 -20.19 -40.46
C LEU A 7 2.80 -20.27 -38.97
N ALA A 8 3.77 -20.23 -38.05
CA ALA A 8 3.50 -19.82 -36.67
C ALA A 8 4.75 -19.20 -36.02
N LEU A 9 4.73 -17.86 -35.92
CA LEU A 9 5.50 -17.13 -34.93
C LEU A 9 4.97 -17.46 -33.53
N ALA A 10 5.86 -17.68 -32.57
CA ALA A 10 5.56 -17.43 -31.16
C ALA A 10 6.87 -17.14 -30.42
N GLY A 11 7.11 -15.85 -30.19
CA GLY A 11 8.05 -15.41 -29.18
C GLY A 11 7.49 -15.74 -27.80
N CYS A 12 8.35 -16.24 -26.91
CA CYS A 12 8.08 -16.23 -25.49
C CYS A 12 9.24 -15.49 -24.82
N ALA A 13 8.94 -14.26 -24.42
CA ALA A 13 9.74 -13.51 -23.47
C ALA A 13 9.81 -14.32 -22.17
N SER A 14 11.01 -14.76 -21.82
CA SER A 14 11.33 -15.33 -20.51
C SER A 14 11.24 -14.23 -19.46
N GLY A 15 10.04 -14.00 -18.91
CA GLY A 15 9.90 -13.35 -17.61
C GLY A 15 10.56 -14.23 -16.54
N PRO A 16 11.16 -13.65 -15.48
CA PRO A 16 11.70 -14.44 -14.39
C PRO A 16 10.56 -15.23 -13.76
N LYS A 17 10.64 -16.56 -13.86
CA LYS A 17 9.88 -17.48 -12.99
C LYS A 17 10.30 -17.14 -11.56
N PRO A 18 9.38 -16.84 -10.63
CA PRO A 18 9.75 -16.78 -9.23
C PRO A 18 10.20 -18.20 -8.86
N ASP A 19 11.49 -18.33 -8.57
CA ASP A 19 12.12 -19.58 -8.20
C ASP A 19 11.31 -20.28 -7.10
N ALA A 20 11.15 -21.59 -7.29
CA ALA A 20 10.53 -22.48 -6.32
C ALA A 20 11.22 -22.31 -4.97
N VAL A 21 10.49 -21.75 -4.01
CA VAL A 21 10.98 -21.49 -2.66
C VAL A 21 11.18 -22.83 -1.92
N SER A 22 12.43 -23.24 -1.77
CA SER A 22 12.86 -24.37 -0.93
C SER A 22 12.66 -24.09 0.56
N ALA A 23 11.97 -25.00 1.27
CA ALA A 23 11.95 -25.22 2.74
C ALA A 23 11.52 -24.03 3.65
N PRO A 24 11.12 -24.26 4.93
CA PRO A 24 9.99 -23.56 5.52
C PRO A 24 10.35 -22.12 5.90
N ALA A 25 9.96 -21.21 5.02
CA ALA A 25 9.79 -19.82 5.36
C ALA A 25 8.88 -19.75 6.62
N SER A 26 9.26 -18.93 7.60
CA SER A 26 8.48 -18.73 8.82
C SER A 26 7.02 -18.38 8.47
N SER A 27 6.09 -18.60 9.40
CA SER A 27 4.68 -18.22 9.18
C SER A 27 4.55 -16.76 8.72
N ALA A 28 5.38 -15.86 9.24
CA ALA A 28 5.48 -14.47 8.80
C ALA A 28 5.90 -14.34 7.32
N GLN A 29 6.97 -15.01 6.90
CA GLN A 29 7.44 -14.96 5.50
C GLN A 29 6.41 -15.58 4.52
N SER A 30 5.69 -16.62 4.96
CA SER A 30 4.61 -17.22 4.17
C SER A 30 3.44 -16.25 3.99
N ILE A 31 3.08 -15.49 5.03
CA ILE A 31 2.02 -14.47 4.99
C ILE A 31 2.39 -13.32 4.05
N ASP A 32 3.63 -12.82 4.13
CA ASP A 32 4.09 -11.74 3.25
C ASP A 32 4.07 -12.21 1.77
N ALA A 33 4.46 -13.45 1.48
CA ALA A 33 4.35 -14.02 0.13
C ALA A 33 2.89 -14.13 -0.35
N ILE A 34 1.95 -14.54 0.51
CA ILE A 34 0.53 -14.60 0.18
C ILE A 34 -0.01 -13.20 -0.16
N ALA A 35 0.32 -12.19 0.65
CA ALA A 35 -0.11 -10.81 0.42
C ALA A 35 0.42 -10.28 -0.92
N GLU A 36 1.65 -10.62 -1.29
CA GLU A 36 2.25 -10.25 -2.57
C GLU A 36 1.52 -10.88 -3.77
N TYR A 37 1.19 -12.18 -3.70
CA TYR A 37 0.39 -12.83 -4.75
C TYR A 37 -0.99 -12.19 -4.90
N LEU A 38 -1.65 -11.81 -3.80
CA LEU A 38 -2.93 -11.10 -3.84
C LEU A 38 -2.81 -9.70 -4.45
N ASN A 39 -1.71 -8.98 -4.20
CA ASN A 39 -1.44 -7.69 -4.83
C ASN A 39 -1.21 -7.80 -6.34
N GLN A 40 -0.66 -8.93 -6.80
CA GLN A 40 -0.46 -9.22 -8.21
C GLN A 40 -1.73 -9.74 -8.90
N GLY A 41 -2.77 -10.07 -8.15
CA GLY A 41 -4.00 -10.69 -8.64
C GLY A 41 -3.91 -12.20 -8.84
N ASP A 42 -2.80 -12.84 -8.43
CA ASP A 42 -2.65 -14.30 -8.48
C ASP A 42 -3.32 -14.97 -7.27
N VAL A 43 -4.66 -14.99 -7.33
CA VAL A 43 -5.49 -15.60 -6.30
C VAL A 43 -5.23 -17.12 -6.18
N SER A 44 -4.79 -17.77 -7.26
CA SER A 44 -4.55 -19.22 -7.30
C SER A 44 -3.31 -19.61 -6.50
N ALA A 45 -2.20 -18.89 -6.69
CA ALA A 45 -0.97 -19.08 -5.92
C ALA A 45 -1.21 -18.76 -4.43
N ALA A 46 -1.90 -17.65 -4.14
CA ALA A 46 -2.27 -17.27 -2.77
C ALA A 46 -3.08 -18.37 -2.06
N ARG A 47 -4.12 -18.91 -2.72
CA ARG A 47 -4.94 -20.01 -2.16
C ARG A 47 -4.13 -21.26 -1.84
N LYS A 48 -3.18 -21.64 -2.71
CA LYS A 48 -2.31 -22.81 -2.47
C LYS A 48 -1.46 -22.62 -1.22
N LEU A 49 -0.86 -21.45 -1.06
CA LEU A 49 -0.04 -21.11 0.12
C LEU A 49 -0.85 -21.02 1.41
N ILE A 50 -2.06 -20.45 1.35
CA ILE A 50 -2.96 -20.42 2.51
C ILE A 50 -3.34 -21.84 2.93
N LYS A 51 -3.70 -22.71 1.96
CA LYS A 51 -4.06 -24.10 2.24
C LYS A 51 -2.89 -24.89 2.85
N SER A 52 -1.66 -24.71 2.35
CA SER A 52 -0.48 -25.36 2.91
C SER A 52 -0.10 -24.81 4.28
N GLY A 53 -0.32 -23.51 4.51
CA GLY A 53 -0.15 -22.86 5.81
C GLY A 53 -1.11 -23.40 6.87
N LEU A 54 -2.42 -23.42 6.58
CA LEU A 54 -3.45 -23.89 7.50
C LEU A 54 -3.33 -25.39 7.84
N LYS A 55 -2.74 -26.20 6.96
CA LYS A 55 -2.41 -27.60 7.28
C LYS A 55 -1.36 -27.72 8.40
N ARG A 56 -0.43 -26.77 8.47
CA ARG A 56 0.64 -26.73 9.49
C ARG A 56 0.16 -26.06 10.77
N ASP A 57 -0.58 -24.97 10.62
CA ASP A 57 -1.13 -24.19 11.73
C ASP A 57 -2.62 -23.87 11.47
N PRO A 58 -3.51 -24.79 11.86
CA PRO A 58 -4.95 -24.63 11.63
C PRO A 58 -5.57 -23.44 12.37
N ASN A 59 -4.96 -23.00 13.48
CA ASN A 59 -5.49 -21.95 14.35
C ASN A 59 -4.87 -20.58 14.06
N ASN A 60 -4.15 -20.43 12.93
CA ASN A 60 -3.52 -19.17 12.57
C ASN A 60 -4.57 -18.12 12.12
N PRO A 61 -4.79 -17.03 12.88
CA PRO A 61 -5.84 -16.06 12.58
C PRO A 61 -5.56 -15.31 11.27
N SER A 62 -4.29 -15.03 10.94
CA SER A 62 -3.91 -14.33 9.72
C SER A 62 -4.20 -15.17 8.48
N LEU A 63 -3.90 -16.48 8.51
CA LEU A 63 -4.20 -17.38 7.41
C LEU A 63 -5.71 -17.62 7.25
N ALA A 64 -6.45 -17.71 8.35
CA ALA A 64 -7.91 -17.78 8.32
C ALA A 64 -8.52 -16.51 7.71
N LEU A 65 -8.04 -15.33 8.10
CA LEU A 65 -8.48 -14.06 7.53
C LEU A 65 -8.18 -13.96 6.04
N LEU A 66 -6.98 -14.35 5.59
CA LEU A 66 -6.60 -14.36 4.17
C LEU A 66 -7.41 -15.37 3.34
N ARG A 67 -7.77 -16.53 3.92
CA ARG A 67 -8.68 -17.48 3.30
C ARG A 67 -10.06 -16.84 3.07
N ASP A 68 -10.62 -16.23 4.12
CA ASP A 68 -11.96 -15.67 4.12
C ASP A 68 -12.05 -14.45 3.18
N SER A 69 -11.00 -13.64 3.18
CA SER A 69 -10.71 -12.58 2.21
C SER A 69 -10.95 -13.03 0.76
N ILE A 70 -10.41 -14.20 0.39
CA ILE A 70 -10.51 -14.71 -0.98
C ILE A 70 -11.87 -15.37 -1.27
N ALA A 71 -12.52 -15.91 -0.25
CA ALA A 71 -13.73 -16.72 -0.41
C ALA A 71 -15.03 -15.90 -0.31
N ARG A 72 -15.05 -14.84 0.49
CA ARG A 72 -16.26 -14.08 0.82
C ARG A 72 -16.41 -12.83 -0.03
N ASP A 73 -17.62 -12.29 -0.01
CA ASP A 73 -17.91 -10.96 -0.53
C ASP A 73 -17.28 -9.88 0.37
N PRO A 74 -16.66 -8.83 -0.19
CA PRO A 74 -16.02 -7.78 0.62
C PRO A 74 -17.01 -6.99 1.49
N VAL A 75 -18.26 -6.81 1.06
CA VAL A 75 -19.31 -6.11 1.83
C VAL A 75 -19.80 -6.96 2.99
N GLU A 76 -19.90 -8.28 2.79
CA GLU A 76 -20.22 -9.22 3.88
C GLU A 76 -19.12 -9.25 4.95
N LEU A 77 -17.84 -9.22 4.52
CA LEU A 77 -16.71 -9.32 5.43
C LEU A 77 -16.40 -8.01 6.18
N LEU A 78 -16.49 -6.87 5.50
CA LEU A 78 -16.12 -5.56 6.05
C LEU A 78 -17.33 -4.73 6.52
N GLY A 79 -18.54 -5.15 6.16
CA GLY A 79 -19.79 -4.47 6.48
C GLY A 79 -20.30 -3.56 5.35
N PRO A 80 -21.61 -3.25 5.37
CA PRO A 80 -22.26 -2.40 4.37
C PRO A 80 -22.02 -0.91 4.58
N GLN A 81 -21.61 -0.50 5.79
CA GLN A 81 -21.33 0.89 6.10
C GLN A 81 -19.94 1.26 5.60
N SER A 82 -19.84 2.43 4.96
CA SER A 82 -18.57 2.99 4.51
C SER A 82 -18.61 4.51 4.51
N PHE A 83 -17.43 5.14 4.51
CA PHE A 83 -17.26 6.56 4.28
C PHE A 83 -16.31 6.80 3.12
N ASP A 84 -16.41 7.97 2.50
CA ASP A 84 -15.57 8.35 1.37
C ASP A 84 -14.22 8.92 1.84
N TYR A 85 -13.15 8.43 1.22
CA TYR A 85 -11.79 8.89 1.44
C TYR A 85 -11.15 9.30 0.11
N VAL A 86 -10.69 10.53 0.03
CA VAL A 86 -9.90 10.99 -1.12
C VAL A 86 -8.45 10.59 -0.91
N VAL A 87 -7.95 9.73 -1.79
CA VAL A 87 -6.56 9.26 -1.79
C VAL A 87 -5.60 10.44 -1.88
N GLN A 88 -4.65 10.51 -0.96
CA GLN A 88 -3.63 11.54 -0.94
C GLN A 88 -2.36 11.08 -1.66
N SER A 89 -1.57 12.03 -2.14
CA SER A 89 -0.28 11.72 -2.76
C SER A 89 0.64 11.00 -1.77
N GLY A 90 1.02 9.77 -2.11
CA GLY A 90 1.86 8.90 -1.27
C GLY A 90 1.08 7.87 -0.45
N ASP A 91 -0.25 7.91 -0.49
CA ASP A 91 -1.06 6.82 0.05
C ASP A 91 -0.86 5.54 -0.79
N THR A 92 -0.92 4.41 -0.09
CA THR A 92 -0.96 3.07 -0.70
C THR A 92 -2.19 2.36 -0.17
N LEU A 93 -2.78 1.46 -0.95
CA LEU A 93 -3.95 0.71 -0.50
C LEU A 93 -3.65 -0.10 0.77
N VAL A 94 -2.41 -0.61 0.88
CA VAL A 94 -1.89 -1.27 2.08
C VAL A 94 -1.87 -0.33 3.29
N GLY A 95 -1.35 0.89 3.12
CA GLY A 95 -1.31 1.91 4.17
C GLY A 95 -2.72 2.34 4.60
N ILE A 96 -3.64 2.48 3.65
CA ILE A 96 -5.04 2.83 3.90
C ILE A 96 -5.73 1.70 4.68
N ALA A 97 -5.58 0.44 4.26
CA ALA A 97 -6.11 -0.71 4.98
C ALA A 97 -5.55 -0.80 6.41
N GLN A 98 -4.24 -0.61 6.58
CA GLN A 98 -3.64 -0.59 7.91
C GLN A 98 -4.15 0.57 8.79
N ARG A 99 -4.35 1.76 8.19
CA ARG A 99 -4.77 2.97 8.90
C ARG A 99 -6.23 2.89 9.34
N PHE A 100 -7.12 2.46 8.46
CA PHE A 100 -8.56 2.54 8.69
C PHE A 100 -9.18 1.20 9.13
N LEU A 101 -8.68 0.07 8.62
CA LEU A 101 -9.16 -1.26 8.99
C LEU A 101 -8.26 -1.91 10.06
N GLY A 102 -7.17 -1.24 10.46
CA GLY A 102 -6.23 -1.74 11.47
C GLY A 102 -5.35 -2.91 11.01
N ASN A 103 -5.54 -3.41 9.78
CA ASN A 103 -4.87 -4.61 9.30
C ASN A 103 -4.52 -4.55 7.81
N ARG A 104 -3.21 -4.53 7.52
CA ARG A 104 -2.64 -4.59 6.16
C ARG A 104 -3.11 -5.78 5.32
N LEU A 105 -3.51 -6.90 5.93
CA LEU A 105 -3.99 -8.08 5.20
C LEU A 105 -5.35 -7.88 4.52
N LEU A 106 -6.10 -6.84 4.90
CA LEU A 106 -7.39 -6.49 4.30
C LEU A 106 -7.26 -5.64 3.03
N THR A 107 -6.03 -5.40 2.55
CA THR A 107 -5.76 -4.63 1.32
C THR A 107 -6.53 -5.20 0.11
N PHE A 108 -6.49 -6.51 -0.07
CA PHE A 108 -7.17 -7.18 -1.19
C PHE A 108 -8.71 -6.99 -1.10
N GLN A 109 -9.26 -6.95 0.11
CA GLN A 109 -10.71 -6.80 0.34
C GLN A 109 -11.12 -5.36 0.10
N LEU A 110 -10.30 -4.41 0.55
CA LEU A 110 -10.51 -3.00 0.29
C LEU A 110 -10.47 -2.69 -1.21
N ALA A 111 -9.58 -3.35 -1.96
CA ALA A 111 -9.53 -3.26 -3.43
C ALA A 111 -10.84 -3.75 -4.05
N ARG A 112 -11.26 -4.96 -3.69
CA ARG A 112 -12.52 -5.57 -4.17
C ARG A 112 -13.75 -4.73 -3.81
N TYR A 113 -13.80 -4.16 -2.61
CA TYR A 113 -14.87 -3.27 -2.15
C TYR A 113 -15.03 -2.02 -3.05
N ASN A 114 -13.91 -1.57 -3.63
CA ASN A 114 -13.85 -0.41 -4.52
C ASN A 114 -13.82 -0.76 -6.01
N GLY A 115 -13.98 -2.04 -6.37
CA GLY A 115 -13.92 -2.50 -7.76
C GLY A 115 -12.54 -2.36 -8.39
N ILE A 116 -11.48 -2.30 -7.58
CA ILE A 116 -10.09 -2.18 -8.04
C ILE A 116 -9.54 -3.59 -8.26
N GLU A 117 -9.24 -3.94 -9.51
CA GLU A 117 -8.71 -5.25 -9.87
C GLU A 117 -7.28 -5.47 -9.35
N LYS A 118 -6.46 -4.41 -9.37
CA LYS A 118 -5.07 -4.45 -8.93
C LYS A 118 -4.81 -3.45 -7.79
N PRO A 119 -4.51 -3.91 -6.57
CA PRO A 119 -4.23 -3.04 -5.42
C PRO A 119 -3.08 -2.03 -5.63
N THR A 120 -2.23 -2.25 -6.63
CA THR A 120 -1.07 -1.41 -6.97
C THR A 120 -1.43 -0.17 -7.77
N THR A 121 -2.64 -0.04 -8.34
CA THR A 121 -3.01 1.06 -9.26
C THR A 121 -3.70 2.24 -8.57
N LEU A 122 -3.37 2.52 -7.31
CA LEU A 122 -3.98 3.63 -6.57
C LEU A 122 -3.55 4.98 -7.17
N THR A 123 -4.51 5.83 -7.53
CA THR A 123 -4.22 7.18 -8.06
C THR A 123 -4.55 8.24 -7.01
N ALA A 124 -3.65 9.21 -6.81
CA ALA A 124 -3.93 10.34 -5.93
C ALA A 124 -5.14 11.15 -6.46
N GLY A 125 -6.00 11.59 -5.55
CA GLY A 125 -7.26 12.25 -5.87
C GLY A 125 -8.42 11.31 -6.18
N GLN A 126 -8.18 9.99 -6.25
CA GLN A 126 -9.24 8.99 -6.36
C GLN A 126 -10.07 8.94 -5.07
N THR A 127 -11.39 8.90 -5.19
CA THR A 127 -12.27 8.63 -4.05
C THR A 127 -12.39 7.13 -3.84
N LEU A 128 -12.13 6.67 -2.62
CA LEU A 128 -12.32 5.30 -2.16
C LEU A 128 -13.42 5.26 -1.11
N ARG A 129 -14.26 4.24 -1.19
CA ARG A 129 -15.17 3.85 -0.12
C ARG A 129 -14.39 3.00 0.88
N ILE A 130 -14.26 3.51 2.10
CA ILE A 130 -13.58 2.84 3.21
C ILE A 130 -14.64 2.24 4.13
N PRO A 131 -14.66 0.91 4.30
CA PRO A 131 -15.62 0.26 5.17
C PRO A 131 -15.44 0.64 6.63
N GLY A 132 -16.57 0.69 7.34
CA GLY A 132 -16.66 1.12 8.73
C GLY A 132 -17.13 2.56 8.86
N THR A 133 -17.00 3.08 10.07
CA THR A 133 -17.36 4.45 10.41
C THR A 133 -16.14 5.34 10.25
N GLU A 134 -16.31 6.50 9.63
CA GLU A 134 -15.23 7.50 9.55
C GLU A 134 -14.71 7.77 10.96
N PRO A 135 -13.40 7.61 11.22
CA PRO A 135 -12.83 8.04 12.49
C PRO A 135 -13.00 9.55 12.51
N VAL A 136 -13.99 10.07 13.24
CA VAL A 136 -14.31 11.50 13.29
C VAL A 136 -13.06 12.22 13.85
N PRO A 137 -12.26 12.95 13.06
CA PRO A 137 -11.48 14.01 13.67
C PRO A 137 -12.50 15.02 14.19
N ALA A 138 -12.32 15.56 15.39
CA ALA A 138 -13.17 16.61 15.93
C ALA A 138 -13.50 17.63 14.83
N ARG A 139 -14.75 17.59 14.34
CA ARG A 139 -15.18 18.38 13.18
C ARG A 139 -14.95 19.85 13.50
N ARG A 140 -14.25 20.55 12.61
CA ARG A 140 -14.85 21.79 12.08
C ARG A 140 -16.01 21.35 11.17
N ALA A 141 -17.16 21.97 11.37
CA ALA A 141 -18.47 21.56 10.86
C ALA A 141 -18.53 21.34 9.33
N PRO A 142 -19.47 20.51 8.83
CA PRO A 142 -19.77 20.40 7.39
C PRO A 142 -20.57 21.62 6.92
N THR A 143 -20.36 22.04 5.69
CA THR A 143 -21.45 22.59 4.87
C THR A 143 -21.93 21.49 3.91
N PRO A 144 -23.23 21.13 3.92
CA PRO A 144 -23.82 20.23 2.96
C PRO A 144 -24.41 21.02 1.78
N ALA A 145 -24.12 20.56 0.56
CA ALA A 145 -24.96 20.67 -0.64
C ALA A 145 -24.20 19.97 -1.77
N SER A 146 -24.76 19.26 -2.74
CA SER A 146 -26.05 18.64 -3.00
C SER A 146 -25.82 17.88 -4.31
N SER A 147 -26.40 16.70 -4.46
CA SER A 147 -26.44 15.96 -5.72
C SER A 147 -27.29 16.68 -6.77
N THR A 148 -26.85 16.67 -8.03
CA THR A 148 -27.71 16.52 -9.23
C THR A 148 -26.87 16.11 -10.45
N PRO A 149 -27.38 15.23 -11.34
CA PRO A 149 -26.64 14.68 -12.48
C PRO A 149 -26.86 15.49 -13.76
N SER A 150 -25.82 15.69 -14.58
CA SER A 150 -25.93 16.11 -15.99
C SER A 150 -24.68 15.71 -16.78
N VAL A 151 -24.89 14.97 -17.86
CA VAL A 151 -23.93 14.57 -18.91
C VAL A 151 -24.34 15.38 -20.17
N PRO A 152 -23.53 15.56 -21.25
CA PRO A 152 -22.13 15.98 -21.42
C PRO A 152 -21.99 17.26 -22.30
N SER A 153 -20.84 17.95 -22.27
CA SER A 153 -20.26 18.73 -23.42
C SER A 153 -18.83 19.19 -23.10
N ALA A 154 -17.92 19.03 -24.07
CA ALA A 154 -16.48 19.37 -24.05
C ALA A 154 -16.19 20.90 -24.05
N PRO A 155 -14.94 21.42 -24.15
CA PRO A 155 -13.60 20.95 -23.73
C PRO A 155 -12.87 21.91 -22.76
N ARG A 156 -11.90 21.38 -21.99
CA ARG A 156 -10.71 22.02 -21.37
C ARG A 156 -10.85 23.45 -20.78
N ALA A 157 -10.82 23.53 -19.45
CA ALA A 157 -10.22 24.66 -18.72
C ALA A 157 -9.66 24.19 -17.37
N GLN A 158 -8.33 24.27 -17.22
CA GLN A 158 -7.65 24.15 -15.92
C GLN A 158 -7.61 25.54 -15.28
N PRO A 159 -7.93 25.70 -13.98
CA PRO A 159 -7.31 26.78 -13.21
C PRO A 159 -7.01 26.41 -11.72
N PRO A 160 -6.19 27.20 -10.99
CA PRO A 160 -5.03 27.97 -11.43
C PRO A 160 -3.77 27.68 -10.60
N LYS A 161 -2.63 28.09 -11.17
CA LYS A 161 -1.32 28.18 -10.52
C LYS A 161 -1.40 29.22 -9.38
N GLN A 162 -0.99 28.84 -8.16
CA GLN A 162 -0.76 29.82 -7.09
C GLN A 162 0.54 30.58 -7.36
N ALA A 163 0.44 31.90 -7.33
CA ALA A 163 1.52 32.85 -7.53
C ALA A 163 2.29 33.11 -6.23
N VAL A 164 3.61 32.88 -6.32
CA VAL A 164 4.78 33.54 -5.71
C VAL A 164 4.62 34.28 -4.36
N ALA A 165 5.32 33.75 -3.35
CA ALA A 165 5.86 34.44 -2.17
C ALA A 165 7.40 34.13 -2.09
N PRO A 166 8.24 34.95 -1.41
CA PRO A 166 9.69 35.11 -1.66
C PRO A 166 10.54 33.82 -1.46
N PRO A 167 11.78 33.74 -1.98
CA PRO A 167 12.51 32.48 -2.07
C PRO A 167 12.96 32.01 -0.69
N ALA A 168 12.14 31.17 -0.06
CA ALA A 168 12.56 30.31 1.03
C ALA A 168 13.61 29.31 0.50
N PRO A 169 14.58 28.88 1.33
CA PRO A 169 15.65 27.97 0.91
C PRO A 169 15.03 26.75 0.21
N ARG A 170 15.59 26.36 -0.94
CA ARG A 170 15.06 25.30 -1.82
C ARG A 170 14.97 23.98 -1.05
N THR A 171 13.85 23.75 -0.37
CA THR A 171 13.50 22.47 0.22
C THR A 171 13.06 21.55 -0.92
N ASP A 172 13.60 20.32 -0.94
CA ASP A 172 13.21 19.30 -1.91
C ASP A 172 12.34 18.24 -1.21
N PRO A 173 11.01 18.43 -1.16
CA PRO A 173 10.12 17.52 -0.47
C PRO A 173 10.06 16.13 -1.12
N ALA A 174 10.35 16.02 -2.42
CA ALA A 174 10.34 14.74 -3.12
C ALA A 174 11.55 13.89 -2.72
N ALA A 175 12.75 14.49 -2.74
CA ALA A 175 13.97 13.83 -2.29
C ALA A 175 13.93 13.50 -0.78
N ALA A 176 13.34 14.38 0.04
CA ALA A 176 13.13 14.12 1.48
C ALA A 176 12.27 12.86 1.70
N ARG A 177 11.16 12.71 0.95
CA ARG A 177 10.29 11.54 1.03
C ARG A 177 11.00 10.25 0.60
N GLN A 178 11.81 10.28 -0.45
CA GLN A 178 12.58 9.13 -0.89
C GLN A 178 13.58 8.66 0.17
N LEU A 179 14.32 9.59 0.77
CA LEU A 179 15.28 9.29 1.84
C LEU A 179 14.60 8.74 3.09
N ARG A 180 13.42 9.28 3.45
CA ARG A 180 12.60 8.75 4.54
C ARG A 180 12.25 7.28 4.32
N THR A 181 11.75 6.93 3.13
CA THR A 181 11.38 5.55 2.78
C THR A 181 12.59 4.61 2.86
N GLN A 182 13.75 5.05 2.36
CA GLN A 182 14.99 4.28 2.47
C GLN A 182 15.42 4.10 3.94
N GLY A 183 15.24 5.12 4.78
CA GLY A 183 15.53 5.07 6.22
C GLY A 183 14.66 4.06 6.96
N LEU A 184 13.36 4.04 6.69
CA LEU A 184 12.43 3.05 7.26
C LEU A 184 12.77 1.63 6.81
N ALA A 185 13.10 1.43 5.53
CA ALA A 185 13.55 0.13 5.03
C ALA A 185 14.85 -0.34 5.69
N ALA A 186 15.77 0.59 6.00
CA ALA A 186 17.00 0.29 6.73
C ALA A 186 16.74 -0.15 8.19
N LEU A 187 15.72 0.39 8.85
CA LEU A 187 15.29 -0.08 10.18
C LEU A 187 14.78 -1.52 10.14
N HIS A 188 13.94 -1.86 9.15
CA HIS A 188 13.42 -3.23 9.01
C HIS A 188 14.54 -4.25 8.77
N LYS A 189 15.65 -3.83 8.15
CA LYS A 189 16.84 -4.66 7.93
C LYS A 189 17.80 -4.70 9.13
N GLY A 190 17.42 -4.13 10.28
CA GLY A 190 18.25 -4.07 11.48
C GLY A 190 19.41 -3.06 11.41
N SER A 191 19.51 -2.28 10.33
CA SER A 191 20.59 -1.30 10.12
C SER A 191 20.25 0.07 10.72
N ALA A 192 20.15 0.13 12.05
CA ALA A 192 19.73 1.33 12.78
C ALA A 192 20.59 2.57 12.47
N THR A 193 21.92 2.42 12.39
CA THR A 193 22.84 3.52 12.07
C THR A 193 22.58 4.09 10.66
N ARG A 194 22.35 3.22 9.67
CA ARG A 194 22.05 3.64 8.29
C ARG A 194 20.71 4.35 8.21
N ALA A 195 19.72 3.88 8.97
CA ALA A 195 18.42 4.53 9.06
C ALA A 195 18.49 5.96 9.62
N VAL A 196 19.21 6.16 10.73
CA VAL A 196 19.41 7.49 11.33
C VAL A 196 20.06 8.46 10.34
N GLN A 197 21.08 8.02 9.61
CA GLN A 197 21.74 8.84 8.58
C GLN A 197 20.78 9.26 7.46
N LEU A 198 19.99 8.33 6.94
CA LEU A 198 19.01 8.60 5.88
C LEU A 198 17.91 9.56 6.35
N LEU A 199 17.41 9.38 7.58
CA LEU A 199 16.36 10.22 8.15
C LEU A 199 16.86 11.62 8.52
N ARG A 200 18.13 11.79 8.95
CA ARG A 200 18.74 13.12 9.11
C ARG A 200 18.85 13.86 7.79
N ARG A 201 19.29 13.19 6.73
CA ARG A 201 19.35 13.79 5.38
C ARG A 201 17.96 14.18 4.90
N ALA A 202 16.95 13.33 5.14
CA ALA A 202 15.55 13.65 4.85
C ALA A 202 15.07 14.89 5.61
N SER A 203 15.40 15.00 6.90
CA SER A 203 15.00 16.14 7.75
C SER A 203 15.73 17.44 7.38
N ALA A 204 16.92 17.36 6.78
CA ALA A 204 17.65 18.53 6.30
C ALA A 204 17.03 19.08 5.00
N LEU A 205 16.46 18.20 4.16
CA LEU A 205 15.77 18.58 2.93
C LEU A 205 14.35 19.10 3.17
N ASP A 206 13.67 18.56 4.18
CA ASP A 206 12.36 19.03 4.62
C ASP A 206 12.30 19.15 6.16
N PRO A 207 12.80 20.26 6.72
CA PRO A 207 12.75 20.52 8.16
C PRO A 207 11.33 20.83 8.67
N SER A 208 10.35 21.03 7.78
CA SER A 208 8.96 21.29 8.15
C SER A 208 8.18 19.99 8.45
N SER A 209 8.67 18.84 7.96
CA SER A 209 7.98 17.56 8.12
C SER A 209 8.06 17.03 9.56
N ALA A 210 6.97 17.18 10.30
CA ALA A 210 6.79 16.56 11.62
C ALA A 210 6.96 15.04 11.58
N VAL A 211 6.55 14.42 10.47
CA VAL A 211 6.59 12.97 10.33
C VAL A 211 8.03 12.47 10.17
N ILE A 212 8.91 13.19 9.45
CA ILE A 212 10.33 12.81 9.32
C ILE A 212 11.04 12.94 10.67
N LYS A 213 10.71 13.98 11.44
CA LYS A 213 11.24 14.18 12.80
C LYS A 213 10.86 13.05 13.75
N ALA A 214 9.60 12.60 13.71
CA ALA A 214 9.12 11.50 14.54
C ALA A 214 9.85 10.17 14.21
N ASP A 215 10.05 9.89 12.92
CA ASP A 215 10.78 8.70 12.48
C ASP A 215 12.25 8.74 12.86
N LEU A 216 12.90 9.91 12.72
CA LEU A 216 14.29 10.11 13.13
C LEU A 216 14.45 9.86 14.64
N ALA A 217 13.59 10.45 15.47
CA ALA A 217 13.64 10.24 16.91
C ALA A 217 13.44 8.77 17.31
N ARG A 218 12.57 8.04 16.60
CA ARG A 218 12.41 6.60 16.78
C ARG A 218 13.68 5.84 16.41
N ALA A 219 14.27 6.16 15.26
CA ALA A 219 15.49 5.50 14.78
C ALA A 219 16.67 5.72 15.73
N GLU A 220 16.82 6.92 16.29
CA GLU A 220 17.87 7.25 17.26
C GLU A 220 17.73 6.45 18.58
N ARG A 221 16.51 6.22 19.07
CA ARG A 221 16.28 5.35 20.25
C ARG A 221 16.66 3.89 19.96
N ILE A 222 16.31 3.39 18.78
CA ILE A 222 16.66 2.03 18.36
C ILE A 222 18.19 1.90 18.25
N GLU A 223 18.85 2.87 17.63
CA GLU A 223 20.30 2.88 17.51
C GLU A 223 21.00 2.93 18.87
N ALA A 224 20.53 3.76 19.80
CA ALA A 224 21.05 3.82 21.16
C ALA A 224 20.93 2.47 21.88
N THR A 225 19.78 1.80 21.73
CA THR A 225 19.53 0.46 22.32
C THR A 225 20.42 -0.62 21.70
N VAL A 226 20.70 -0.54 20.39
CA VAL A 226 21.58 -1.49 19.71
C VAL A 226 23.04 -1.26 20.11
N ARG A 227 23.46 0.00 20.24
CA ARG A 227 24.81 0.38 20.65
C ARG A 227 25.11 -0.03 22.09
N SER A 228 24.13 0.00 23.00
CA SER A 228 24.31 -0.45 24.38
C SER A 228 24.36 -1.98 24.55
N ARG A 229 24.03 -2.74 23.51
CA ARG A 229 24.06 -4.23 23.51
C ARG A 229 25.28 -4.80 22.80
N ARG A 230 26.14 -3.95 22.25
CA ARG A 230 27.43 -4.31 21.64
C ARG A 230 28.54 -4.04 22.63
#